data_AF-A0AAW9DL29-F1
#
_entry.id   AF-A0AAW9DL29-F1
#
_cell.length_a   1.000
_cell.length_b   1.000
_cell.length_c   1.000
_cell.angle_alpha   90.00
_cell.angle_beta   90.00
_cell.angle_gamma   90.00
#
_symmetry.space_group_name_H-M   'P 1'
#
loop_
_entity.id
_entity.type
_entity.pdbx_description
1 polymer ?
#
loop_
_entity_poly.entity_id
_entity_poly.type
_entity_poly.pdbx_seq_one_letter_code
_entity_poly.pdbx_strand_id
1 'polypeptide(L)'
;MNADALLLVLTVGVVGVLHTAVPDHWVPITLMSRQRGWTKMETAKAALTAGTGHVVTTLIIALVVWGAGVAFATRFGHWVDTVASLLLTGFGGWIAISSWRELQGGKGHGHSHGGIFGHSHGIEQPDVWKIGRAGVRHPGSPT
;
A
#
# COMPACT_ATOMS: atom_id res chain seq x y z
N MET A 1 -26.54 4.15 -23.59
CA MET A 1 -25.50 4.74 -22.71
C MET A 1 -24.46 5.38 -23.60
N ASN A 2 -24.02 6.59 -23.27
CA ASN A 2 -23.13 7.39 -24.12
C ASN A 2 -21.71 6.81 -24.00
N ALA A 3 -20.92 6.84 -25.08
CA ALA A 3 -19.56 6.29 -25.09
C ALA A 3 -18.68 6.89 -23.99
N ASP A 4 -18.81 8.20 -23.76
CA ASP A 4 -18.06 8.92 -22.71
C ASP A 4 -18.38 8.42 -21.30
N ALA A 5 -19.65 8.13 -21.03
CA ALA A 5 -20.07 7.60 -19.73
C ALA A 5 -19.48 6.20 -19.49
N LEU A 6 -19.42 5.36 -20.53
CA LEU A 6 -18.77 4.05 -20.45
C LEU A 6 -17.26 4.20 -20.20
N LEU A 7 -16.59 5.13 -20.89
CA LEU A 7 -15.18 5.41 -20.68
C LEU A 7 -14.91 5.89 -19.24
N LEU A 8 -15.72 6.81 -18.72
CA LEU A 8 -15.55 7.29 -17.33
C LEU A 8 -15.73 6.16 -16.31
N VAL A 9 -16.78 5.34 -16.46
CA VAL A 9 -17.01 4.19 -15.57
C VAL A 9 -15.86 3.19 -15.65
N LEU A 10 -15.37 2.90 -16.86
CA LEU A 10 -14.23 2.02 -17.07
C LEU A 10 -12.97 2.58 -16.39
N THR A 11 -12.63 3.84 -16.63
CA THR A 11 -11.42 4.46 -16.08
C THR A 11 -11.46 4.51 -14.56
N VAL A 12 -12.57 4.95 -13.98
CA VAL A 12 -12.73 4.99 -12.52
C VAL A 12 -12.66 3.58 -11.92
N GLY A 13 -13.26 2.58 -12.58
CA GLY A 13 -13.18 1.19 -12.16
C GLY A 13 -11.75 0.65 -12.18
N VAL A 14 -11.03 0.86 -13.29
CA VAL A 14 -9.63 0.39 -13.44
C VAL A 14 -8.72 1.07 -12.42
N VAL A 15 -8.81 2.40 -12.28
CA VAL A 15 -8.02 3.15 -11.30
C VAL A 15 -8.32 2.68 -9.88
N GLY A 16 -9.60 2.47 -9.53
CA GLY A 16 -10.00 1.99 -8.22
C GLY A 16 -9.44 0.60 -7.89
N VAL A 17 -9.45 -0.32 -8.86
CA VAL A 17 -8.86 -1.66 -8.70
C VAL A 17 -7.35 -1.57 -8.49
N LEU A 18 -6.65 -0.82 -9.35
CA LEU A 18 -5.20 -0.65 -9.25
C LEU A 18 -4.80 0.01 -7.93
N HIS A 19 -5.55 1.00 -7.47
CA HIS A 19 -5.31 1.69 -6.21
C HIS A 19 -5.48 0.75 -5.01
N THR A 20 -6.52 -0.09 -5.02
CA THR A 20 -6.76 -1.07 -3.94
C THR A 20 -5.71 -2.19 -3.91
N ALA A 21 -5.06 -2.47 -5.04
CA ALA A 21 -3.99 -3.47 -5.11
C ALA A 21 -2.69 -3.01 -4.41
N VAL A 22 -2.54 -1.70 -4.15
CA VAL A 22 -1.40 -1.17 -3.41
C VAL A 22 -1.43 -1.71 -1.96
N PRO A 23 -0.27 -2.12 -1.40
CA PRO A 23 -0.20 -2.78 -0.09
C PRO A 23 -0.85 -2.01 1.06
N ASP A 24 -0.91 -0.70 0.98
CA ASP A 24 -1.47 0.17 2.01
C ASP A 24 -2.96 -0.09 2.29
N HIS A 25 -3.71 -0.63 1.31
CA HIS A 25 -5.15 -0.88 1.44
C HIS A 25 -5.49 -2.30 1.93
N TRP A 26 -4.78 -3.32 1.45
CA TRP A 26 -5.13 -4.72 1.75
C TRP A 26 -4.29 -5.33 2.88
N VAL A 27 -3.06 -4.86 3.10
CA VAL A 27 -2.17 -5.41 4.14
C VAL A 27 -2.79 -5.30 5.54
N PRO A 28 -3.41 -4.18 5.95
CA PRO A 28 -4.00 -4.07 7.29
C PRO A 28 -5.12 -5.08 7.52
N ILE A 29 -5.98 -5.29 6.52
CA ILE A 29 -7.14 -6.19 6.61
C ILE A 29 -6.69 -7.66 6.64
N THR A 30 -5.72 -8.01 5.81
CA THR A 30 -5.18 -9.39 5.78
C THR A 30 -4.37 -9.72 7.03
N LEU A 31 -3.66 -8.75 7.61
CA LEU A 31 -2.99 -8.92 8.89
C LEU A 31 -4.00 -9.15 10.03
N MET A 32 -5.07 -8.33 10.07
CA MET A 32 -6.13 -8.47 11.07
C MET A 32 -6.90 -9.79 10.91
N SER A 33 -7.20 -10.21 9.67
CA SER A 33 -7.88 -11.49 9.42
C SER A 33 -7.06 -12.68 9.89
N ARG A 34 -5.74 -12.65 9.67
CA ARG A 34 -4.81 -13.68 10.15
C ARG A 34 -4.76 -13.73 11.69
N GLN A 35 -4.72 -12.58 12.35
CA GLN A 35 -4.71 -12.51 13.82
C GLN A 35 -6.02 -13.02 14.45
N ARG A 36 -7.16 -12.76 13.80
CA ARG A 36 -8.48 -13.18 14.30
C ARG A 36 -8.95 -14.55 13.80
N GLY A 37 -8.17 -15.21 12.94
CA GLY A 37 -8.53 -16.51 12.37
C GLY A 37 -9.77 -16.47 11.47
N TRP A 38 -10.02 -15.34 10.80
CA TRP A 38 -11.20 -15.17 9.94
C TRP A 38 -11.16 -16.09 8.72
N THR A 39 -12.34 -16.61 8.36
CA THR A 39 -12.57 -17.26 7.08
C THR A 39 -12.45 -16.26 5.92
N LYS A 40 -12.30 -16.78 4.69
CA LYS A 40 -12.26 -15.95 3.48
C LYS A 40 -13.50 -15.08 3.33
N MET A 41 -14.67 -15.59 3.69
CA MET A 41 -15.95 -14.87 3.60
C MET A 41 -16.03 -13.72 4.60
N GLU A 42 -15.58 -13.92 5.83
CA GLU A 42 -15.54 -12.86 6.86
C GLU A 42 -14.57 -11.75 6.46
N THR A 43 -13.39 -12.14 5.95
CA THR A 43 -12.39 -11.20 5.43
C THR A 43 -12.95 -10.40 4.26
N ALA A 44 -13.64 -11.04 3.32
CA ALA A 44 -14.26 -10.37 2.18
C ALA A 44 -15.36 -9.39 2.61
N LYS A 45 -16.22 -9.77 3.56
CA LYS A 45 -17.25 -8.88 4.11
C LYS A 45 -16.63 -7.67 4.84
N ALA A 46 -15.60 -7.90 5.63
CA ALA A 46 -14.87 -6.82 6.31
C ALA A 46 -14.21 -5.87 5.29
N ALA A 47 -13.59 -6.40 4.23
CA ALA A 47 -13.01 -5.60 3.16
C ALA A 47 -14.05 -4.78 2.40
N LEU A 48 -15.19 -5.39 2.03
CA LEU A 48 -16.27 -4.70 1.33
C LEU A 48 -16.88 -3.58 2.17
N THR A 49 -17.13 -3.83 3.46
CA THR A 49 -17.70 -2.82 4.37
C THR A 49 -16.72 -1.68 4.62
N ALA A 50 -15.45 -1.98 4.89
CA ALA A 50 -14.41 -0.97 5.07
C ALA A 50 -14.20 -0.13 3.81
N GLY A 51 -14.06 -0.77 2.63
CA GLY A 51 -13.89 -0.08 1.36
C GLY A 51 -15.09 0.79 0.99
N THR A 52 -16.32 0.27 1.15
CA THR A 52 -17.54 1.05 0.88
C THR A 52 -17.66 2.23 1.83
N GLY A 53 -17.43 2.02 3.13
CA GLY A 53 -17.43 3.08 4.13
C GLY A 53 -16.37 4.14 3.83
N HIS A 54 -15.16 3.72 3.45
CA HIS A 54 -14.09 4.63 3.04
C HIS A 54 -14.49 5.50 1.84
N VAL A 55 -14.98 4.91 0.75
CA VAL A 55 -15.39 5.66 -0.46
C VAL A 55 -16.57 6.60 -0.16
N VAL A 56 -17.58 6.13 0.58
CA VAL A 56 -18.74 6.97 0.92
C VAL A 56 -18.33 8.13 1.82
N THR A 57 -17.48 7.90 2.82
CA THR A 57 -17.03 8.96 3.73
C THR A 57 -16.15 9.98 3.02
N THR A 58 -15.21 9.55 2.18
CA THR A 58 -14.38 10.48 1.39
C THR A 58 -15.23 11.27 0.40
N LEU A 59 -16.23 10.66 -0.24
CA LEU A 59 -17.15 11.36 -1.14
C LEU A 59 -17.99 12.40 -0.39
N ILE A 60 -18.54 12.06 0.78
CA ILE A 60 -19.30 13.01 1.60
C ILE A 60 -18.42 14.21 1.98
N ILE A 61 -17.20 13.94 2.46
CA ILE A 61 -16.25 15.01 2.81
C ILE A 61 -15.94 15.87 1.58
N ALA A 62 -15.67 15.25 0.44
CA ALA A 62 -15.39 15.96 -0.81
C ALA A 62 -16.56 16.87 -1.23
N LEU A 63 -17.81 16.39 -1.13
CA LEU A 63 -19.00 17.18 -1.46
C LEU A 63 -19.18 18.37 -0.52
N VAL A 64 -18.96 18.17 0.79
CA VAL A 64 -19.03 19.25 1.79
C VAL A 64 -17.96 20.30 1.52
N VAL A 65 -16.71 19.88 1.33
CA VAL A 65 -15.58 20.78 1.04
C VAL A 65 -15.79 21.49 -0.29
N TRP A 66 -16.28 20.80 -1.31
CA TRP A 66 -16.59 21.41 -2.60
C TRP A 66 -17.67 22.48 -2.48
N GLY A 67 -18.78 22.18 -1.79
CA GLY A 67 -19.85 23.15 -1.56
C GLY A 67 -19.35 24.39 -0.81
N ALA A 68 -18.57 24.20 0.25
CA ALA A 68 -17.94 25.30 0.99
C ALA A 68 -16.94 26.08 0.11
N GLY A 69 -16.17 25.38 -0.72
CA GLY A 69 -15.19 25.95 -1.64
C GLY A 69 -15.83 26.82 -2.71
N VAL A 70 -16.97 26.40 -3.27
CA VAL A 70 -17.74 27.21 -4.24
C VAL A 70 -18.27 28.48 -3.57
N ALA A 71 -18.85 28.37 -2.36
CA ALA A 71 -19.32 29.53 -1.60
C ALA A 71 -18.19 30.51 -1.28
N PHE A 72 -16.99 30.00 -0.98
CA PHE A 72 -15.80 30.83 -0.72
C PHE A 72 -15.24 31.46 -2.00
N ALA A 73 -15.15 30.69 -3.09
CA ALA A 73 -14.62 31.14 -4.38
C ALA A 73 -15.49 32.22 -5.04
N THR A 74 -16.82 32.16 -4.89
CA THR A 74 -17.69 33.24 -5.38
C THR A 74 -17.42 34.58 -4.72
N ARG A 75 -16.85 34.60 -3.50
CA ARG A 75 -16.50 35.83 -2.77
C ARG A 75 -15.02 36.24 -2.95
N PHE A 76 -14.11 35.28 -3.12
CA PHE A 76 -12.66 35.50 -3.11
C PHE A 76 -11.91 34.84 -4.29
N GLY A 77 -12.58 34.60 -5.43
CA GLY A 77 -12.07 33.80 -6.54
C GLY A 77 -10.66 34.15 -7.00
N HIS A 78 -10.35 35.45 -7.15
CA HIS A 78 -9.00 35.89 -7.52
C HIS A 78 -7.90 35.46 -6.54
N TRP A 79 -8.19 35.46 -5.23
CA TRP A 79 -7.23 35.02 -4.22
C TRP A 79 -7.07 33.50 -4.21
N VAL A 80 -8.18 32.76 -4.35
CA VAL A 80 -8.15 31.29 -4.39
C VAL A 80 -7.34 30.80 -5.59
N ASP A 81 -7.62 31.32 -6.78
CA ASP A 81 -6.91 30.92 -8.00
C ASP A 81 -5.42 31.25 -7.93
N THR A 82 -5.07 32.43 -7.43
CA THR A 82 -3.66 32.86 -7.32
C THR A 82 -2.92 32.00 -6.31
N VAL A 83 -3.50 31.75 -5.13
CA VAL A 83 -2.86 30.95 -4.08
C VAL A 83 -2.74 29.48 -4.50
N ALA A 84 -3.80 28.90 -5.06
CA ALA A 84 -3.77 27.52 -5.54
C ALA A 84 -2.72 27.33 -6.64
N SER A 85 -2.65 28.26 -7.59
CA SER A 85 -1.68 28.24 -8.68
C SER A 85 -0.24 28.37 -8.14
N LEU A 86 0.01 29.31 -7.24
CA LEU A 86 1.33 29.49 -6.62
C LEU A 86 1.75 28.26 -5.82
N LEU A 87 0.84 27.67 -5.02
CA LEU A 87 1.13 26.47 -4.24
C LEU A 87 1.42 25.27 -5.14
N LEU A 88 0.63 25.07 -6.19
CA LEU A 88 0.82 23.96 -7.11
C LEU A 88 2.13 24.08 -7.90
N THR A 89 2.40 25.27 -8.47
CA THR A 89 3.66 25.54 -9.19
C THR A 89 4.86 25.43 -8.24
N GLY A 90 4.76 25.97 -7.03
CA GLY A 90 5.82 25.89 -6.03
C GLY A 90 6.12 24.46 -5.61
N PHE A 91 5.08 23.65 -5.34
CA PHE A 91 5.22 22.25 -4.97
C PHE A 91 5.80 21.41 -6.12
N GLY A 92 5.31 21.59 -7.34
CA GLY A 92 5.86 20.92 -8.53
C GLY A 92 7.32 21.29 -8.77
N GLY A 93 7.66 22.57 -8.63
CA GLY A 93 9.04 23.06 -8.73
C GLY A 93 9.95 22.47 -7.65
N TRP A 94 9.47 22.39 -6.40
CA TRP A 94 10.20 21.75 -5.31
C TRP A 94 10.53 20.30 -5.62
N ILE A 95 9.55 19.50 -6.05
CA ILE A 95 9.77 18.09 -6.43
C ILE A 95 10.76 17.99 -7.59
N ALA A 96 10.59 18.81 -8.63
CA ALA A 96 11.49 18.79 -9.78
C ALA A 96 12.94 19.10 -9.37
N ILE A 97 13.14 20.11 -8.52
CA ILE A 97 14.47 20.48 -8.01
C ILE A 97 15.03 19.40 -7.07
N SER A 98 14.24 18.83 -6.17
CA SER A 98 14.70 17.79 -5.26
C SER A 98 15.14 16.54 -6.03
N SER A 99 14.35 16.11 -7.01
CA SER A 99 14.70 14.97 -7.87
C SER A 99 15.92 15.27 -8.74
N TRP A 100 16.01 16.47 -9.32
CA TRP A 100 17.19 16.87 -10.12
C TRP A 100 18.48 16.93 -9.28
N ARG A 101 18.37 17.33 -8.00
CA ARG A 101 19.49 17.33 -7.05
C ARG A 101 19.89 15.93 -6.61
N GLU A 102 18.95 15.01 -6.43
CA GLU A 102 19.26 13.59 -6.16
C GLU A 102 19.98 12.93 -7.33
N LEU A 103 19.55 13.21 -8.57
CA LEU A 103 20.17 12.66 -9.78
C LEU A 103 21.60 13.20 -10.01
N GLN A 104 21.84 14.49 -9.76
CA GLN A 104 23.19 15.06 -9.85
C GLN A 104 24.05 14.79 -8.62
N GLY A 105 23.43 14.51 -7.47
CA GLY A 105 24.07 14.23 -6.19
C GLY A 105 24.68 12.84 -6.09
N GLY A 106 24.86 12.14 -7.23
CA GLY A 106 25.57 10.88 -7.37
C GLY A 106 27.02 10.96 -6.90
N LYS A 107 27.22 11.04 -5.58
CA LYS A 107 28.44 10.57 -4.93
C LYS A 107 28.44 9.06 -5.12
N GLY A 108 29.28 8.63 -6.06
CA GLY A 108 29.52 7.23 -6.37
C GLY A 108 29.77 6.46 -5.07
N HIS A 109 28.83 5.58 -4.73
CA HIS A 109 29.11 4.52 -3.79
C HIS A 109 29.91 3.48 -4.56
N GLY A 110 31.24 3.60 -4.48
CA GLY A 110 32.15 2.57 -4.96
C GLY A 110 31.94 1.31 -4.14
N HIS A 111 31.27 0.32 -4.71
CA HIS A 111 31.25 -1.02 -4.16
C HIS A 111 32.57 -1.69 -4.55
N SER A 112 33.54 -1.68 -3.63
CA SER A 112 34.73 -2.52 -3.73
C SER A 112 34.32 -3.99 -3.56
N HIS A 113 34.26 -4.74 -4.66
CA HIS A 113 34.23 -6.20 -4.62
C HIS A 113 35.59 -6.71 -4.12
N GLY A 114 35.74 -6.82 -2.80
CA GLY A 114 36.82 -7.60 -2.19
C GLY A 114 36.65 -9.06 -2.61
N GLY A 115 37.64 -9.58 -3.33
CA GLY A 115 37.59 -10.92 -3.92
C GLY A 115 37.42 -12.03 -2.89
N ILE A 116 36.47 -12.92 -3.15
CA ILE A 116 36.47 -14.27 -2.58
C ILE A 116 36.56 -15.22 -3.78
N PHE A 117 37.80 -15.51 -4.17
CA PHE A 117 38.12 -16.81 -4.74
C PHE A 117 37.96 -17.84 -3.60
N GLY A 118 37.00 -18.75 -3.73
CA GLY A 118 36.75 -19.83 -2.80
C GLY A 118 35.97 -20.94 -3.50
N HIS A 119 36.71 -21.95 -3.93
CA HIS A 119 36.33 -22.99 -4.88
C HIS A 119 35.17 -23.90 -4.42
N SER A 120 34.45 -24.44 -5.41
CA SER A 120 33.44 -25.49 -5.29
C SER A 120 34.05 -26.83 -4.88
N HIS A 121 33.42 -27.55 -3.95
CA HIS A 121 33.43 -29.01 -3.94
C HIS A 121 32.01 -29.50 -3.62
N GLY A 122 31.47 -30.30 -4.54
CA GLY A 122 30.21 -31.01 -4.33
C GLY A 122 30.41 -32.15 -3.34
N ILE A 123 29.37 -32.41 -2.54
CA ILE A 123 29.09 -33.74 -2.01
C ILE A 123 27.60 -34.01 -2.19
N GLU A 124 27.37 -35.18 -2.75
CA GLU A 124 26.13 -35.83 -3.09
C GLU A 124 25.64 -36.69 -1.89
N GLN A 125 24.35 -36.56 -1.53
CA GLN A 125 23.42 -37.49 -0.81
C GLN A 125 23.62 -37.72 0.72
N PRO A 126 22.68 -38.35 1.48
CA PRO A 126 21.20 -38.39 1.43
C PRO A 126 20.51 -38.20 2.84
N ASP A 127 19.17 -38.19 2.84
CA ASP A 127 18.17 -38.51 3.90
C ASP A 127 18.48 -38.44 5.42
N VAL A 128 17.84 -37.51 6.15
CA VAL A 128 17.54 -37.68 7.60
C VAL A 128 16.21 -37.02 8.00
N TRP A 129 15.10 -37.74 7.77
CA TRP A 129 13.93 -37.66 8.67
C TRP A 129 14.27 -38.43 9.96
N LYS A 130 13.75 -37.95 11.11
CA LYS A 130 13.96 -38.37 12.53
C LYS A 130 14.93 -37.38 13.22
N ILE A 131 14.64 -36.73 14.36
CA ILE A 131 14.07 -37.16 15.64
C ILE A 131 13.62 -35.90 16.39
N GLY A 132 12.52 -35.93 17.18
CA GLY A 132 12.41 -35.03 18.33
C GLY A 132 11.03 -34.52 18.75
N ARG A 133 10.09 -35.40 19.14
CA ARG A 133 9.11 -35.07 20.21
C ARG A 133 8.43 -36.34 20.77
N ALA A 134 9.17 -37.07 21.60
CA ALA A 134 8.59 -38.05 22.52
C ALA A 134 8.97 -37.60 23.94
N GLY A 135 7.98 -37.39 24.81
CA GLY A 135 8.23 -37.20 26.23
C GLY A 135 7.17 -36.37 26.95
N VAL A 136 5.98 -36.94 27.20
CA VAL A 136 5.17 -36.66 28.42
C VAL A 136 4.23 -37.85 28.71
N ARG A 137 4.44 -38.52 29.85
CA ARG A 137 3.54 -39.36 30.71
C ARG A 137 4.44 -40.39 31.44
N HIS A 138 4.47 -40.57 32.76
CA HIS A 138 3.48 -40.56 33.85
C HIS A 138 4.15 -40.17 35.20
N PRO A 139 3.35 -39.90 36.26
CA PRO A 139 3.61 -40.60 37.52
C PRO A 139 2.33 -41.15 38.18
N GLY A 140 2.41 -42.34 38.79
CA GLY A 140 1.35 -42.93 39.62
C GLY A 140 1.59 -44.42 39.88
N SER A 141 1.97 -44.74 41.11
CA SER A 141 2.51 -45.99 41.69
C SER A 141 1.42 -46.91 42.31
N PRO A 142 1.72 -47.86 43.25
CA PRO A 142 2.13 -49.25 43.00
C PRO A 142 1.23 -50.30 43.74
N THR A 143 1.69 -51.56 43.69
CA THR A 143 1.25 -52.84 44.30
C THR A 143 0.12 -53.59 43.61
#